data_AF-A0A0R3R942-F1
#
_entry.id   AF-A0A0R3R942-F1
#
_cell.length_a   1.000
_cell.length_b   1.000
_cell.length_c   1.000
_cell.angle_alpha   90.00
_cell.angle_beta   90.00
_cell.angle_gamma   90.00
#
_symmetry.space_group_name_H-M   'P 1'
#
loop_
_entity.id
_entity.type
_entity.pdbx_description
1 polymer ?
#
loop_
_entity_poly.entity_id
_entity_poly.type
_entity_poly.pdbx_seq_one_letter_code
_entity_poly.pdbx_strand_id
1 'polypeptide(L)'
;MDEVDGPVLLFPEGYCTNNTRVLQFRKAVFEDSVVIYPIAIRQNARFGDSFWSEPKFSQYLLRVLTSWAMVYDVTYLEPQQKQPGESNQDFAQRVQKAIAKTADVESIALDGRLWYMKSEQQRLKTLQMKNLARRFKDLITEQTDYETVQMKSSKSLNDIKSSSVSSTVSINGVSLT
;
A
#
# COMPACT_ATOMS: atom_id res chain seq x y z
N MET A 1 -18.09 7.80 45.95
CA MET A 1 -17.59 9.01 45.28
C MET A 1 -17.10 8.52 43.95
N ASP A 2 -17.89 8.74 42.91
CA ASP A 2 -17.54 8.32 41.56
C ASP A 2 -16.31 9.12 41.13
N GLU A 3 -15.20 8.42 40.93
CA GLU A 3 -13.96 8.97 40.43
C GLU A 3 -14.23 9.41 38.98
N VAL A 4 -14.49 10.71 38.80
CA VAL A 4 -14.69 11.29 37.47
C VAL A 4 -13.34 11.29 36.78
N ASP A 5 -13.05 10.18 36.11
CA ASP A 5 -11.89 10.05 35.25
C ASP A 5 -11.95 11.12 34.16
N GLY A 6 -10.89 11.91 34.04
CA GLY A 6 -10.85 13.07 33.17
C GLY A 6 -10.91 12.69 31.69
N PRO A 7 -11.21 13.64 30.78
CA PRO A 7 -11.16 13.38 29.35
C PRO A 7 -9.73 13.02 28.92
N VAL A 8 -9.57 11.87 28.27
CA VAL A 8 -8.26 11.40 27.77
C VAL A 8 -8.07 11.83 26.31
N LEU A 9 -6.95 12.51 26.02
CA LEU A 9 -6.54 12.85 24.66
C LEU A 9 -5.59 11.77 24.13
N LEU A 10 -5.96 11.15 23.00
CA LEU A 10 -5.19 10.09 22.36
C LEU A 10 -4.86 10.45 20.91
N PHE A 11 -3.67 10.05 20.46
CA PHE A 11 -3.25 10.11 19.07
C PHE A 11 -3.24 8.68 18.48
N PRO A 12 -4.34 8.21 17.89
CA PRO A 12 -4.49 6.82 17.48
C PRO A 12 -3.55 6.39 16.35
N GLU A 13 -3.00 7.35 15.60
CA GLU A 13 -1.98 7.17 14.58
C GLU A 13 -0.62 6.75 15.18
N GLY A 14 -0.26 7.30 16.34
CA GLY A 14 1.01 7.07 17.02
C GLY A 14 2.25 7.64 16.32
N TYR A 15 2.06 8.41 15.25
CA TYR A 15 3.12 9.07 14.48
C TYR A 15 2.66 10.45 13.99
N CYS A 16 3.60 11.38 13.79
CA CYS A 16 3.30 12.72 13.30
C CYS A 16 3.50 12.81 11.78
N THR A 17 2.44 13.02 11.02
CA THR A 17 2.50 13.21 9.56
C THR A 17 2.66 14.68 9.16
N ASN A 18 3.23 14.92 7.98
CA ASN A 18 3.43 16.28 7.46
C ASN A 18 2.17 16.84 6.78
N ASN A 19 1.00 16.79 7.45
CA ASN A 19 -0.29 17.31 6.95
C ASN A 19 -0.72 16.85 5.53
N THR A 20 -0.10 15.82 4.97
CA THR A 20 -0.34 15.37 3.59
C THR A 20 -1.28 14.18 3.52
N ARG A 21 -1.26 13.33 4.56
CA ARG A 21 -2.09 12.13 4.69
C ARG A 21 -2.35 11.83 6.15
N VAL A 22 -3.49 11.20 6.44
CA VAL A 22 -3.79 10.62 7.75
C VAL A 22 -3.48 9.13 7.69
N LEU A 23 -2.52 8.63 8.49
CA LEU A 23 -2.18 7.20 8.50
C LEU A 23 -3.27 6.37 9.20
N GLN A 24 -3.15 5.06 9.06
CA GLN A 24 -4.09 4.12 9.65
C GLN A 24 -4.08 4.20 11.18
N PHE A 25 -5.27 4.28 11.76
CA PHE A 25 -5.45 4.28 13.20
C PHE A 25 -5.26 2.90 13.81
N ARG A 26 -4.66 2.86 15.00
CA ARG A 26 -4.50 1.63 15.77
C ARG A 26 -5.84 1.17 16.34
N LYS A 27 -6.30 -0.02 15.92
CA LYS A 27 -7.57 -0.63 16.34
C LYS A 27 -7.78 -0.76 17.85
N ALA A 28 -6.69 -0.83 18.62
CA ALA A 28 -6.73 -0.97 20.08
C ALA A 28 -7.37 0.24 20.79
N VAL A 29 -7.46 1.40 20.12
CA VAL A 29 -8.05 2.62 20.68
C VAL A 29 -9.58 2.65 20.51
N PHE A 30 -10.14 1.80 19.66
CA PHE A 30 -11.54 1.85 19.20
C PHE A 30 -12.35 0.66 19.72
N GLU A 31 -12.40 0.49 21.05
CA GLU A 31 -13.14 -0.60 21.73
C GLU A 31 -14.61 -0.25 22.00
N ASP A 32 -15.44 -1.27 22.27
CA ASP A 32 -16.90 -1.29 22.10
C ASP A 32 -17.72 -0.49 23.14
N SER A 33 -17.11 0.35 23.95
CA SER A 33 -17.78 1.01 25.08
C SER A 33 -17.48 2.50 25.23
N VAL A 34 -16.71 3.10 24.31
CA VAL A 34 -16.25 4.49 24.46
C VAL A 34 -16.83 5.39 23.36
N VAL A 35 -17.37 6.54 23.78
CA VAL A 35 -17.74 7.63 22.87
C VAL A 35 -16.49 8.40 22.49
N ILE A 36 -16.16 8.44 21.21
CA ILE A 36 -14.96 9.13 20.73
C ILE A 36 -15.36 10.49 20.18
N TYR A 37 -14.63 11.52 20.61
CA TYR A 37 -14.77 12.89 20.10
C TYR A 37 -13.63 13.17 19.13
N PRO A 38 -13.86 13.09 17.80
CA PRO A 38 -12.80 13.28 16.83
C PRO A 38 -12.42 14.77 16.74
N ILE A 39 -11.12 15.04 16.67
CA ILE A 39 -10.59 16.38 16.48
C ILE A 39 -9.70 16.33 15.23
N ALA A 40 -10.02 17.15 14.24
CA ALA A 40 -9.15 17.35 13.09
C ALA A 40 -8.21 18.51 13.37
N ILE A 41 -6.91 18.25 13.31
CA ILE A 41 -5.86 19.25 13.51
C ILE A 41 -5.05 19.31 12.23
N ARG A 42 -4.94 20.50 11.64
CA ARG A 42 -4.17 20.73 10.41
C ARG A 42 -3.22 21.90 10.62
N GLN A 43 -1.94 21.72 10.33
CA GLN A 43 -0.99 22.83 10.33
C GLN A 43 -0.87 23.46 8.94
N ASN A 44 -0.82 24.79 8.91
CA ASN A 44 -0.49 25.53 7.71
C ASN A 44 1.03 25.71 7.58
N ALA A 45 1.66 24.87 6.76
CA ALA A 45 3.11 24.86 6.54
C ALA A 45 3.68 26.16 5.93
N ARG A 46 2.84 27.08 5.44
CA ARG A 46 3.28 28.36 4.85
C ARG A 46 3.94 29.29 5.86
N PHE A 47 3.50 29.26 7.11
CA PHE A 47 3.99 30.16 8.17
C PHE A 47 5.15 29.57 8.98
N GLY A 48 5.23 28.24 8.99
CA GLY A 48 6.24 27.44 9.66
C GLY A 48 5.87 25.96 9.57
N ASP A 49 6.83 25.11 9.23
CA ASP A 49 6.66 23.65 9.21
C ASP A 49 7.23 23.07 10.52
N SER A 50 6.37 22.58 11.41
CA SER A 50 6.82 21.98 12.68
C SER A 50 7.10 20.49 12.58
N PHE A 51 6.68 19.85 11.50
CA PHE A 51 6.81 18.41 11.28
C PHE A 51 8.11 18.04 10.57
N TRP A 52 8.81 18.99 9.98
CA TRP A 52 10.12 18.75 9.39
C TRP A 52 11.13 18.30 10.45
N SER A 53 11.70 17.11 10.28
CA SER A 53 12.71 16.55 11.19
C SER A 53 14.09 17.05 10.81
N GLU A 54 14.83 17.60 11.79
CA GLU A 54 16.24 17.95 11.64
C GLU A 54 17.13 16.93 12.34
N PRO A 55 18.37 16.71 11.87
CA PRO A 55 19.32 15.82 12.54
C PRO A 55 19.81 16.37 13.88
N LYS A 56 19.82 17.70 14.07
CA LYS A 56 20.25 18.36 15.31
C LYS A 56 19.11 19.16 15.91
N PHE A 57 18.89 19.00 17.22
CA PHE A 57 17.87 19.74 17.96
C PHE A 57 18.08 21.26 17.90
N SER A 58 19.32 21.74 17.90
CA SER A 58 19.62 23.18 17.79
C SER A 58 19.16 23.79 16.46
N GLN A 59 19.25 23.05 15.36
CA GLN A 59 18.77 23.49 14.04
C GLN A 59 17.24 23.53 14.02
N TYR A 60 16.59 22.52 14.60
CA TYR A 60 15.15 22.50 14.79
C TYR A 60 14.67 23.70 15.62
N LEU A 61 15.31 23.93 16.78
CA LEU A 61 14.96 25.02 17.68
C LEU A 61 15.14 26.38 17.02
N LEU A 62 16.27 26.60 16.35
CA LEU A 62 16.51 27.85 15.63
C LEU A 62 15.42 28.07 14.57
N ARG A 63 15.09 27.04 13.77
CA ARG A 63 14.05 27.11 12.74
C ARG A 63 12.68 27.46 13.32
N VAL A 64 12.27 26.83 14.43
CA VAL A 64 11.01 27.13 15.11
C VAL A 64 11.01 28.56 15.66
N LEU A 65 12.11 29.00 16.29
CA LEU A 65 12.22 30.36 16.84
C LEU A 65 12.27 31.45 15.75
N THR A 66 12.80 31.14 14.57
CA THR A 66 12.84 32.05 13.42
C THR A 66 11.64 31.91 12.49
N SER A 67 10.72 30.98 12.76
CA SER A 67 9.49 30.82 11.96
C SER A 67 8.53 31.96 12.25
N TRP A 68 7.83 32.44 11.23
CA TRP A 68 6.98 33.63 11.37
C TRP A 68 5.78 33.36 12.29
N ALA A 69 5.11 32.22 12.14
CA ALA A 69 4.06 31.76 13.04
C ALA A 69 3.83 30.26 12.89
N MET A 70 3.31 29.61 13.93
CA MET A 70 2.82 28.24 13.87
C MET A 70 1.29 28.26 13.90
N VAL A 71 0.67 28.16 12.73
CA VAL A 71 -0.79 28.23 12.59
C VAL A 71 -1.38 26.82 12.50
N TYR A 72 -2.28 26.51 13.43
CA TYR A 72 -3.03 25.25 13.47
C TYR A 72 -4.53 25.53 13.35
N ASP A 73 -5.16 24.89 12.37
CA ASP A 73 -6.61 24.83 12.23
C ASP A 73 -7.11 23.62 13.02
N VAL A 74 -7.84 23.87 14.10
CA VAL A 74 -8.41 22.83 14.97
C VAL A 74 -9.92 22.82 14.80
N THR A 75 -10.46 21.70 14.32
CA THR A 75 -11.88 21.51 14.11
C THR A 75 -12.37 20.34 14.95
N TYR A 76 -13.37 20.60 15.80
CA TYR A 76 -14.07 19.56 16.56
C TYR A 76 -15.17 18.95 15.71
N LEU A 77 -15.25 17.62 15.69
CA LEU A 77 -16.29 16.88 14.98
C LEU A 77 -17.32 16.33 15.96
N GLU A 78 -18.45 15.92 15.41
CA GLU A 78 -19.52 15.26 16.17
C GLU A 78 -19.03 13.94 16.79
N PRO A 79 -19.51 13.61 18.01
CA PRO A 79 -19.15 12.38 18.69
C PRO A 79 -19.49 11.16 17.84
N GLN A 80 -18.55 10.22 17.78
CA GLN A 80 -18.69 8.97 17.04
C GLN A 80 -18.77 7.80 18.02
N GLN A 81 -19.77 6.96 17.82
CA GLN A 81 -19.92 5.69 18.53
C GLN A 81 -19.84 4.54 17.54
N LYS A 82 -19.44 3.37 18.02
CA LYS A 82 -19.41 2.15 17.24
C LYS A 82 -20.85 1.72 16.88
N GLN A 83 -21.08 1.38 15.62
CA GLN A 83 -22.40 0.93 15.16
C GLN A 83 -22.62 -0.56 15.47
N PRO A 84 -23.89 -1.00 15.65
CA PRO A 84 -24.18 -2.41 15.90
C PRO A 84 -23.74 -3.27 14.70
N GLY A 85 -22.82 -4.20 14.94
CA GLY A 85 -22.26 -5.10 13.92
C GLY A 85 -21.05 -4.57 13.14
N GLU A 86 -20.55 -3.36 13.45
CA GLU A 86 -19.32 -2.81 12.88
C GLU A 86 -18.08 -3.49 13.51
N SER A 87 -17.00 -3.69 12.75
CA SER A 87 -15.71 -4.12 13.33
C SER A 87 -14.96 -2.94 13.94
N ASN A 88 -14.13 -3.15 14.97
CA ASN A 88 -13.32 -2.08 15.58
C ASN A 88 -12.40 -1.41 14.55
N GLN A 89 -11.95 -2.17 13.55
CA GLN A 89 -11.15 -1.65 12.45
C GLN A 89 -11.97 -0.76 11.51
N ASP A 90 -13.21 -1.14 11.21
CA ASP A 90 -14.09 -0.37 10.34
C ASP A 90 -14.52 0.93 11.03
N PHE A 91 -14.79 0.87 12.34
CA PHE A 91 -15.05 2.05 13.16
C PHE A 91 -13.85 3.01 13.15
N ALA A 92 -12.64 2.50 13.38
CA ALA A 92 -11.42 3.28 13.31
C ALA A 92 -11.24 3.93 11.92
N GLN A 93 -11.50 3.19 10.85
CA GLN A 93 -11.40 3.70 9.48
C GLN A 93 -12.46 4.77 9.17
N ARG A 94 -13.68 4.63 9.72
CA ARG A 94 -14.74 5.65 9.59
C ARG A 94 -14.35 6.95 10.28
N VAL A 95 -13.84 6.88 11.51
CA VAL A 95 -13.35 8.06 12.25
C VAL A 95 -12.15 8.68 11.54
N GLN A 96 -11.22 7.86 11.04
CA GLN A 96 -10.09 8.31 10.22
C GLN A 96 -10.56 9.09 8.99
N LYS A 97 -11.54 8.56 8.24
CA LYS A 97 -12.10 9.22 7.05
C LYS A 97 -12.82 10.52 7.40
N ALA A 98 -13.53 10.58 8.52
CA ALA A 98 -14.20 11.79 8.98
C ALA A 98 -13.19 12.92 9.29
N ILE A 99 -12.11 12.59 10.00
CA ILE A 99 -11.01 13.51 10.29
C ILE A 99 -10.32 13.94 8.99
N ALA A 100 -9.98 13.00 8.11
CA ALA A 100 -9.30 13.26 6.85
C ALA A 100 -10.12 14.18 5.93
N LYS A 101 -11.44 13.95 5.84
CA LYS A 101 -12.37 14.81 5.09
C LYS A 101 -12.40 16.23 5.64
N THR A 102 -12.37 16.39 6.97
CA THR A 102 -12.40 17.71 7.62
C THR A 102 -11.07 18.45 7.47
N ALA A 103 -9.96 17.71 7.49
CA ALA A 103 -8.62 18.26 7.27
C ALA A 103 -8.30 18.51 5.78
N ASP A 104 -9.20 18.15 4.85
CA ASP A 104 -8.97 18.20 3.39
C ASP A 104 -7.71 17.41 2.96
N VAL A 105 -7.58 16.20 3.51
CA VAL A 105 -6.42 15.33 3.36
C VAL A 105 -6.85 13.90 3.04
N GLU A 106 -6.02 13.15 2.32
CA GLU A 106 -6.29 11.75 1.98
C GLU A 106 -6.06 10.82 3.19
N SER A 107 -7.01 9.92 3.47
CA SER A 107 -6.83 8.83 4.44
C SER A 107 -6.16 7.62 3.78
N ILE A 108 -5.05 7.13 4.34
CA ILE A 108 -4.35 5.94 3.81
C ILE A 108 -4.43 4.76 4.79
N ALA A 109 -4.59 3.55 4.25
CA ALA A 109 -4.57 2.29 5.02
C ALA A 109 -3.14 1.76 5.25
N LEU A 110 -2.18 2.67 5.42
CA LEU A 110 -0.77 2.33 5.62
C LEU A 110 -0.40 2.50 7.09
N ASP A 111 0.28 1.50 7.64
CA ASP A 111 0.86 1.57 8.97
C ASP A 111 2.03 2.56 8.98
N GLY A 112 2.10 3.41 10.01
CA GLY A 112 3.21 4.35 10.20
C GLY A 112 4.57 3.66 10.27
N ARG A 113 4.65 2.40 10.70
CA ARG A 113 5.91 1.63 10.65
C ARG A 113 6.51 1.57 9.24
N LEU A 114 5.68 1.43 8.21
CA LEU A 114 6.12 1.39 6.82
C LEU A 114 6.57 2.77 6.32
N TRP A 115 6.09 3.84 6.96
CA TRP A 115 6.48 5.20 6.65
C TRP A 115 7.84 5.57 7.23
N TYR A 116 8.14 5.17 8.47
CA TYR A 116 9.37 5.57 9.16
C TYR A 116 10.49 4.51 9.16
N MET A 117 10.19 3.21 9.08
CA MET A 117 11.21 2.16 9.19
C MET A 117 11.74 1.72 7.83
N LYS A 118 12.99 2.09 7.53
CA LYS A 118 13.70 1.66 6.30
C LYS A 118 13.80 0.13 6.16
N SER A 119 13.94 -0.60 7.27
CA SER A 119 13.99 -2.06 7.26
C SER A 119 12.69 -2.68 6.76
N GLU A 120 11.54 -2.15 7.21
CA GLU A 120 10.23 -2.62 6.77
C GLU A 120 9.96 -2.26 5.32
N GLN A 121 10.37 -1.06 4.88
CA GLN A 121 10.32 -0.66 3.47
C GLN A 121 11.10 -1.63 2.58
N GLN A 122 12.32 -2.00 2.99
CA GLN A 122 13.15 -2.94 2.26
C GLN A 122 12.56 -4.35 2.24
N ARG A 123 11.99 -4.80 3.35
CA ARG A 123 11.30 -6.09 3.47
C ARG A 123 10.11 -6.17 2.51
N LEU A 124 9.26 -5.14 2.50
CA LEU A 124 8.11 -5.05 1.59
C LEU A 124 8.52 -5.01 0.13
N LYS A 125 9.50 -4.18 -0.22
CA LYS A 125 10.06 -4.13 -1.59
C LYS A 125 10.55 -5.50 -2.04
N THR A 126 11.30 -6.19 -1.19
CA THR A 126 11.80 -7.54 -1.47
C THR A 126 10.66 -8.53 -1.68
N LEU A 127 9.61 -8.47 -0.86
CA LEU A 127 8.44 -9.33 -0.97
C LEU A 127 7.67 -9.07 -2.28
N GLN A 128 7.47 -7.80 -2.63
CA GLN A 128 6.83 -7.39 -3.88
C GLN A 128 7.63 -7.89 -5.10
N MET A 129 8.95 -7.69 -5.09
CA MET A 129 9.83 -8.20 -6.15
C MET A 129 9.73 -9.72 -6.29
N LYS A 130 9.71 -10.46 -5.18
CA LYS A 130 9.54 -11.93 -5.20
C LYS A 130 8.18 -12.37 -5.74
N ASN A 131 7.10 -11.66 -5.40
CA ASN A 131 5.76 -11.99 -5.88
C ASN A 131 5.61 -11.66 -7.37
N LEU A 132 6.18 -10.54 -7.82
CA LEU A 132 6.22 -10.18 -9.23
C LEU A 132 7.04 -11.20 -10.03
N ALA A 133 8.22 -11.57 -9.56
CA ALA A 133 9.07 -12.56 -10.21
C ALA A 133 8.37 -13.93 -10.32
N ARG A 134 7.62 -14.34 -9.29
CA ARG A 134 6.78 -15.55 -9.34
C ARG A 134 5.72 -15.45 -10.44
N ARG A 135 4.90 -14.40 -10.42
CA ARG A 135 3.86 -14.20 -11.45
C ARG A 135 4.44 -14.14 -12.87
N PHE A 136 5.59 -13.49 -13.03
CA PHE A 136 6.27 -13.40 -14.32
C PHE A 136 6.77 -14.77 -14.80
N LYS A 137 7.30 -15.59 -13.89
CA LYS A 137 7.71 -16.97 -14.20
C LYS A 137 6.51 -17.83 -14.60
N ASP A 138 5.39 -17.69 -13.89
CA ASP A 138 4.16 -18.42 -14.17
C ASP A 138 3.65 -18.07 -15.57
N LEU A 139 3.63 -16.77 -15.91
CA LEU A 139 3.27 -16.29 -17.25
C LEU A 139 4.18 -16.85 -18.35
N ILE A 140 5.51 -16.85 -18.14
CA ILE A 140 6.45 -17.42 -19.13
C ILE A 140 6.24 -18.93 -19.30
N THR A 141 5.95 -19.63 -18.21
CA THR A 141 5.76 -21.08 -18.23
C THR A 141 4.46 -21.42 -18.97
N GLU A 142 3.36 -20.71 -18.70
CA GLU A 142 2.12 -20.80 -19.47
C GLU A 142 2.35 -20.46 -20.95
N GLN A 143 3.25 -19.51 -21.25
CA GLN A 143 3.59 -19.18 -22.63
C GLN A 143 4.35 -20.32 -23.33
N THR A 144 5.33 -20.88 -22.66
CA THR A 144 6.15 -21.97 -23.18
C THR A 144 5.30 -23.23 -23.40
N ASP A 145 4.36 -23.51 -22.49
CA ASP A 145 3.47 -24.66 -22.58
C ASP A 145 2.49 -24.55 -23.77
N TYR A 146 1.98 -23.35 -24.11
CA TYR A 146 1.16 -23.19 -25.33
C TYR A 146 1.97 -23.45 -26.61
N GLU A 147 3.21 -22.96 -26.71
CA GLU A 147 4.06 -23.15 -27.89
C GLU A 147 4.41 -24.62 -28.07
N THR A 148 4.69 -25.30 -26.97
CA THR A 148 5.05 -26.72 -26.98
C THR A 148 3.84 -27.60 -27.37
N VAL A 149 2.63 -27.24 -26.93
CA VAL A 149 1.38 -27.93 -27.33
C VAL A 149 1.04 -27.67 -28.81
N GLN A 150 1.19 -26.43 -29.30
CA GLN A 150 1.00 -26.11 -30.72
C GLN A 150 2.00 -26.84 -31.63
N MET A 151 3.28 -26.92 -31.23
CA MET A 151 4.30 -27.69 -31.96
C MET A 151 4.02 -29.20 -31.95
N LYS A 152 3.44 -29.75 -30.86
CA LYS A 152 3.05 -31.17 -30.80
C LYS A 152 1.79 -31.47 -31.63
N SER A 153 0.79 -30.57 -31.62
CA SER A 153 -0.44 -30.70 -32.43
C SER A 153 -0.16 -30.61 -33.94
N SER A 154 0.76 -29.75 -34.36
CA SER A 154 1.17 -29.61 -35.76
C SER A 154 2.04 -30.78 -36.23
N LYS A 155 2.90 -31.35 -35.37
CA LYS A 155 3.63 -32.60 -35.69
C LYS A 155 2.70 -33.79 -35.85
N SER A 156 1.70 -33.95 -34.97
CA SER A 156 0.69 -35.01 -35.07
C SER A 156 -0.13 -34.96 -36.38
N LEU A 157 -0.46 -33.77 -36.89
CA LEU A 157 -1.16 -33.63 -38.18
C LEU A 157 -0.27 -33.98 -39.38
N ASN A 158 1.04 -33.73 -39.29
CA ASN A 158 1.98 -34.01 -40.37
C ASN A 158 2.36 -35.50 -40.45
N ASP A 159 2.39 -36.20 -39.32
CA ASP A 159 2.66 -37.64 -39.27
C ASP A 159 1.51 -38.49 -39.88
N ILE A 160 0.28 -37.98 -39.90
CA ILE A 160 -0.86 -38.64 -40.60
C ILE A 160 -0.75 -38.47 -42.13
N LYS A 161 -0.07 -37.42 -42.60
CA LYS A 161 0.08 -37.12 -44.03
C LYS A 161 1.30 -37.80 -44.67
N SER A 162 2.28 -38.22 -43.87
CA SER A 162 3.52 -38.88 -44.35
C SER A 162 3.40 -40.41 -44.48
N SER A 163 2.32 -41.02 -43.97
CA SER A 163 2.12 -42.48 -44.03
C SER A 163 1.43 -43.00 -45.30
N SER A 164 1.12 -42.15 -46.28
CA SER A 164 0.59 -42.59 -47.58
C SER A 164 1.52 -42.20 -48.72
N VAL A 165 2.01 -43.22 -49.42
CA VAL A 165 2.80 -43.22 -50.67
C VAL A 165 4.32 -43.28 -50.47
N SER A 166 4.79 -44.50 -50.20
CA SER A 166 6.09 -44.98 -50.66
C SER A 166 5.86 -45.85 -51.89
N SER A 167 6.28 -45.37 -53.06
CA SER A 167 6.44 -46.20 -54.26
C SER A 167 7.65 -45.72 -55.05
N THR A 168 8.66 -46.58 -55.04
CA THR A 168 9.84 -46.75 -55.91
C THR A 168 9.71 -46.21 -57.34
N VAL A 169 10.82 -45.64 -57.87
CA VAL A 169 11.57 -46.13 -59.06
C VAL A 169 12.85 -45.30 -59.24
N SER A 170 13.98 -46.00 -59.45
CA SER A 170 15.33 -45.51 -59.80
C SER A 170 15.42 -44.94 -61.21
N ILE A 171 16.43 -44.10 -61.52
CA ILE A 171 17.23 -44.12 -62.76
C ILE A 171 18.53 -43.29 -62.60
N ASN A 172 19.56 -43.79 -63.27
CA ASN A 172 20.98 -43.43 -63.26
C ASN A 172 21.35 -42.06 -63.86
N GLY A 173 22.51 -41.56 -63.39
CA GLY A 173 23.61 -41.13 -64.26
C GLY A 173 23.69 -39.64 -64.65
N VAL A 174 24.79 -39.00 -64.29
CA VAL A 174 25.86 -38.52 -65.21
C VAL A 174 26.72 -37.47 -64.47
N SER A 175 28.03 -37.73 -64.46
CA SER A 175 29.12 -36.84 -64.02
C SER A 175 29.35 -35.72 -65.03
N LEU A 176 29.90 -34.57 -64.61
CA LEU A 176 30.86 -33.78 -65.39
C LEU A 176 31.52 -32.71 -64.51
N THR A 177 32.86 -32.84 -64.39
CA THR A 177 33.95 -31.83 -64.30
C THR A 177 33.80 -30.62 -63.38
#